data_AF-A0A090WZU3-F1
#
_entry.id   AF-A0A090WZU3-F1
#
_cell.length_a   1.000
_cell.length_b   1.000
_cell.length_c   1.000
_cell.angle_alpha   90.00
_cell.angle_beta   90.00
_cell.angle_gamma   90.00
#
_symmetry.space_group_name_H-M   'P 1'
#
loop_
_entity.id
_entity.type
_entity.pdbx_description
1 polymer ?
#
loop_
_entity_poly.entity_id
_entity_poly.type
_entity_poly.pdbx_seq_one_letter_code
_entity_poly.pdbx_strand_id
1 'polypeptide(L)'
;MGKQEKKKPYLVRKRELREEYNVYVSAYGGYADDERERPAVEIFENVAATVSLKPSYLFNIAVGEGFGKFYLDVEGFYKDNKIQTNRRVYGFLQLGIDFFGSKKEYPRFEKYLPKDYNVDDEYKISESFRDEAHGEEYVPSATFKDLQSGIEAIAAVLKHREEMFIRAYKEFGYGNPSEDESAYWTYYFYQNETEARMRLGNNGGFNIFYSDETSRETIHIKALERVASWRYLLYYNIFSS
;
A
#
# COMPACT_ATOMS: atom_id res chain seq x y z
N MET A 1 12.68 -36.01 -5.26
CA MET A 1 12.12 -34.99 -4.36
C MET A 1 13.23 -34.04 -3.98
N GLY A 2 13.24 -32.83 -4.53
CA GLY A 2 14.25 -31.82 -4.18
C GLY A 2 14.14 -31.46 -2.71
N LYS A 3 15.28 -31.31 -2.01
CA LYS A 3 15.32 -30.80 -0.64
C LYS A 3 14.63 -29.44 -0.63
N GLN A 4 13.51 -29.31 0.08
CA GLN A 4 12.93 -28.01 0.38
C GLN A 4 13.99 -27.19 1.11
N GLU A 5 14.43 -26.11 0.49
CA GLU A 5 15.41 -25.20 1.09
C GLU A 5 14.82 -24.68 2.40
N LYS A 6 15.54 -24.88 3.51
CA LYS A 6 15.04 -24.47 4.83
C LYS A 6 14.96 -22.95 4.86
N LYS A 7 13.75 -22.39 5.09
CA LYS A 7 13.56 -20.93 5.18
C LYS A 7 14.55 -20.32 6.19
N LYS A 8 15.22 -19.25 5.78
CA LYS A 8 16.17 -18.49 6.60
C LYS A 8 15.44 -17.87 7.80
N PRO A 9 16.12 -17.73 8.95
CA PRO A 9 15.58 -17.01 10.10
C PRO A 9 15.18 -15.57 9.75
N TYR A 10 14.13 -15.07 10.39
CA TYR A 10 13.58 -13.72 10.20
C TYR A 10 14.63 -12.61 10.19
N LEU A 11 15.55 -12.62 11.16
CA LEU A 11 16.59 -11.60 11.27
C LEU A 11 17.64 -11.66 10.14
N VAL A 12 17.90 -12.85 9.60
CA VAL A 12 18.85 -13.03 8.50
C VAL A 12 18.26 -12.47 7.21
N ARG A 13 17.01 -12.83 6.89
CA ARG A 13 16.34 -12.32 5.69
C ARG A 13 16.14 -10.81 5.74
N LYS A 14 15.78 -10.28 6.91
CA LYS A 14 15.66 -8.83 7.15
C LYS A 14 16.98 -8.08 6.88
N ARG A 15 18.12 -8.65 7.29
CA ARG A 15 19.44 -8.06 7.05
C ARG A 15 19.81 -8.07 5.56
N GLU A 16 19.59 -9.18 4.85
CA GLU A 16 19.86 -9.28 3.41
C GLU A 16 19.09 -8.23 2.62
N LEU A 17 17.79 -8.07 2.90
CA LEU A 17 16.95 -7.07 2.24
C LEU A 17 17.39 -5.63 2.58
N ARG A 18 17.85 -5.40 3.81
CA ARG A 18 18.43 -4.10 4.19
C ARG A 18 19.69 -3.78 3.39
N GLU A 19 20.56 -4.76 3.17
CA GLU A 19 21.78 -4.60 2.39
C GLU A 19 21.46 -4.41 0.90
N GLU A 20 20.51 -5.17 0.37
CA GLU A 20 20.07 -5.13 -1.04
C GLU A 20 19.42 -3.80 -1.42
N TYR A 21 18.47 -3.31 -0.61
CA TYR A 21 17.73 -2.08 -0.90
C TYR A 21 18.28 -0.84 -0.18
N ASN A 22 19.31 -1.00 0.65
CA ASN A 22 19.91 0.07 1.46
C ASN A 22 18.91 0.87 2.33
N VAL A 23 17.91 0.18 2.90
CA VAL A 23 16.83 0.81 3.70
C VAL A 23 16.48 0.01 4.96
N TYR A 24 15.73 0.61 5.87
CA TYR A 24 15.20 -0.13 7.01
C TYR A 24 14.02 -1.01 6.55
N VAL A 25 14.09 -2.31 6.82
CA VAL A 25 13.03 -3.24 6.43
C VAL A 25 12.01 -3.37 7.56
N SER A 26 10.80 -2.89 7.32
CA SER A 26 9.67 -3.11 8.22
C SER A 26 9.20 -4.55 8.09
N ALA A 27 9.16 -5.27 9.21
CA ALA A 27 8.82 -6.69 9.24
C ALA A 27 7.31 -6.86 9.51
N TYR A 28 6.47 -6.46 8.56
CA TYR A 28 5.00 -6.54 8.70
C TYR A 28 4.46 -7.97 8.73
N GLY A 29 5.31 -9.00 8.55
CA GLY A 29 4.88 -10.40 8.63
C GLY A 29 4.27 -10.77 9.98
N GLY A 30 4.68 -10.12 11.08
CA GLY A 30 4.08 -10.36 12.39
C GLY A 30 2.58 -10.11 12.44
N TYR A 31 2.08 -9.12 11.69
CA TYR A 31 0.67 -8.83 11.55
C TYR A 31 -0.05 -9.91 10.73
N ALA A 32 0.46 -10.18 9.52
CA ALA A 32 -0.18 -11.09 8.58
C ALA A 32 -0.16 -12.58 9.01
N ASP A 33 0.81 -12.99 9.85
CA ASP A 33 0.93 -14.35 10.39
C ASP A 33 0.17 -14.57 11.71
N ASP A 34 -0.32 -13.51 12.37
CA ASP A 34 -1.06 -13.64 13.62
C ASP A 34 -2.50 -14.11 13.36
N GLU A 35 -2.90 -15.21 14.01
CA GLU A 35 -4.24 -15.78 13.89
C GLU A 35 -5.34 -14.79 14.31
N ARG A 36 -5.02 -13.85 15.21
CA ARG A 36 -5.92 -12.77 15.63
C ARG A 36 -6.26 -11.83 14.47
N GLU A 37 -5.38 -11.72 13.48
CA GLU A 37 -5.47 -10.78 12.36
C GLU A 37 -5.96 -11.45 11.07
N ARG A 38 -6.12 -12.78 11.07
CA ARG A 38 -6.62 -13.58 9.93
C ARG A 38 -7.88 -12.99 9.26
N PRO A 39 -8.90 -12.50 9.99
CA PRO A 39 -10.07 -11.88 9.36
C PRO A 39 -9.75 -10.67 8.48
N ALA A 40 -8.74 -9.87 8.84
CA ALA A 40 -8.28 -8.76 8.00
C ALA A 40 -7.55 -9.30 6.76
N VAL A 41 -6.68 -10.28 6.93
CA VAL A 41 -5.93 -10.92 5.83
C VAL A 41 -6.88 -11.49 4.76
N GLU A 42 -7.96 -12.15 5.17
CA GLU A 42 -8.98 -12.68 4.25
C GLU A 42 -9.65 -11.58 3.41
N ILE A 43 -9.90 -10.39 3.99
CA ILE A 43 -10.42 -9.24 3.27
C ILE A 43 -9.41 -8.77 2.21
N PHE A 44 -8.12 -8.66 2.57
CA PHE A 44 -7.08 -8.27 1.62
C PHE A 44 -6.95 -9.24 0.44
N GLU A 45 -7.02 -10.55 0.70
CA GLU A 45 -7.02 -11.61 -0.32
C GLU A 45 -8.20 -11.44 -1.29
N ASN A 46 -9.41 -11.35 -0.76
CA ASN A 46 -10.62 -11.24 -1.57
C ASN A 46 -10.64 -9.96 -2.40
N VAL A 47 -10.36 -8.82 -1.79
CA VAL A 47 -10.38 -7.53 -2.46
C VAL A 47 -9.30 -7.45 -3.54
N ALA A 48 -8.06 -7.85 -3.23
CA ALA A 48 -6.96 -7.80 -4.20
C ALA A 48 -7.26 -8.65 -5.45
N ALA A 49 -7.92 -9.80 -5.28
CA ALA A 49 -8.35 -10.63 -6.40
C ALA A 49 -9.34 -9.89 -7.34
N THR A 50 -10.27 -9.10 -6.79
CA THR A 50 -11.26 -8.36 -7.60
C THR A 50 -10.64 -7.30 -8.52
N VAL A 51 -9.53 -6.70 -8.11
CA VAL A 51 -8.83 -5.64 -8.88
C VAL A 51 -7.54 -6.14 -9.53
N SER A 52 -7.27 -7.44 -9.49
CA SER A 52 -6.03 -8.05 -10.01
C SER A 52 -4.76 -7.40 -9.45
N LEU A 53 -4.72 -7.21 -8.13
CA LEU A 53 -3.52 -6.83 -7.38
C LEU A 53 -3.00 -8.03 -6.60
N LYS A 54 -1.72 -7.99 -6.21
CA LYS A 54 -1.16 -8.99 -5.29
C LYS A 54 -1.63 -8.71 -3.86
N PRO A 55 -2.27 -9.66 -3.16
CA PRO A 55 -2.77 -9.44 -1.79
C PRO A 55 -1.69 -8.95 -0.83
N SER A 56 -0.52 -9.59 -0.87
CA SER A 56 0.64 -9.21 -0.07
C SER A 56 1.14 -7.79 -0.33
N TYR A 57 1.02 -7.30 -1.57
CA TYR A 57 1.41 -5.94 -1.91
C TYR A 57 0.38 -4.94 -1.40
N LEU A 58 -0.92 -5.20 -1.62
CA LEU A 58 -2.01 -4.37 -1.09
C LEU A 58 -1.92 -4.24 0.44
N PHE A 59 -1.75 -5.35 1.14
CA PHE A 59 -1.55 -5.38 2.59
C PHE A 59 -0.32 -4.57 3.01
N ASN A 60 0.83 -4.78 2.36
CA ASN A 60 2.07 -4.07 2.65
C ASN A 60 1.91 -2.55 2.52
N ILE A 61 1.22 -2.08 1.47
CA ILE A 61 0.94 -0.65 1.31
C ILE A 61 0.02 -0.18 2.45
N ALA A 62 -1.13 -0.83 2.68
CA ALA A 62 -2.07 -0.40 3.72
C ALA A 62 -1.43 -0.32 5.11
N VAL A 63 -0.72 -1.38 5.53
CA VAL A 63 -0.01 -1.42 6.83
C VAL A 63 1.03 -0.32 6.92
N GLY A 64 1.74 -0.08 5.82
CA GLY A 64 2.71 0.97 5.70
C GLY A 64 2.14 2.38 5.83
N GLU A 65 0.96 2.63 5.28
CA GLU A 65 0.31 3.95 5.22
C GLU A 65 -0.53 4.29 6.45
N GLY A 66 -0.54 3.44 7.46
CA GLY A 66 -1.15 3.73 8.76
C GLY A 66 -1.94 2.58 9.35
N PHE A 67 -2.33 1.58 8.55
CA PHE A 67 -3.20 0.50 9.02
C PHE A 67 -2.54 -0.31 10.15
N GLY A 68 -1.22 -0.52 10.08
CA GLY A 68 -0.47 -1.17 11.15
C GLY A 68 -0.58 -0.40 12.46
N LYS A 69 -0.14 0.87 12.45
CA LYS A 69 -0.04 1.70 13.65
C LYS A 69 -1.40 2.11 14.24
N PHE A 70 -2.38 2.41 13.40
CA PHE A 70 -3.63 3.04 13.81
C PHE A 70 -4.83 2.07 13.79
N TYR A 71 -4.61 0.81 13.41
CA TYR A 71 -5.63 -0.23 13.45
C TYR A 71 -5.10 -1.51 14.12
N LEU A 72 -4.04 -2.12 13.57
CA LEU A 72 -3.55 -3.42 14.03
C LEU A 72 -2.82 -3.36 15.39
N ASP A 73 -2.12 -2.27 15.70
CA ASP A 73 -1.45 -2.06 17.00
C ASP A 73 -2.40 -1.59 18.11
N VAL A 74 -3.66 -1.33 17.78
CA VAL A 74 -4.61 -0.71 18.71
C VAL A 74 -5.51 -1.80 19.30
N GLU A 75 -5.23 -2.19 20.54
CA GLU A 75 -5.98 -3.24 21.30
C GLU A 75 -7.50 -3.04 21.28
N GLY A 76 -7.97 -1.78 21.22
CA GLY A 76 -9.39 -1.47 21.13
C GLY A 76 -10.09 -1.98 19.85
N PHE A 77 -9.34 -2.36 18.81
CA PHE A 77 -9.88 -3.01 17.60
C PHE A 77 -9.90 -4.52 17.69
N TYR A 78 -9.55 -5.11 18.83
CA TYR A 78 -9.66 -6.55 19.05
C TYR A 78 -10.85 -6.87 19.96
N LYS A 79 -11.60 -7.91 19.58
CA LYS A 79 -12.67 -8.47 20.39
C LYS A 79 -12.61 -9.99 20.31
N ASP A 80 -12.73 -10.66 21.45
CA ASP A 80 -12.64 -12.12 21.55
C ASP A 80 -11.35 -12.66 20.90
N ASN A 81 -10.25 -11.93 21.10
CA ASN A 81 -8.93 -12.21 20.54
C ASN A 81 -8.89 -12.24 19.01
N LYS A 82 -9.76 -11.48 18.32
CA LYS A 82 -9.75 -11.31 16.87
C LYS A 82 -9.90 -9.84 16.50
N ILE A 83 -9.26 -9.45 15.41
CA ILE A 83 -9.42 -8.12 14.84
C ILE A 83 -10.87 -7.91 14.41
N GLN A 84 -11.44 -6.78 14.81
CA GLN A 84 -12.78 -6.38 14.45
C GLN A 84 -12.78 -5.85 13.02
N THR A 85 -13.56 -6.46 12.13
CA THR A 85 -13.64 -6.06 10.72
C THR A 85 -14.85 -5.19 10.42
N ASN A 86 -15.83 -5.12 11.34
CA ASN A 86 -17.08 -4.37 11.19
C ASN A 86 -17.03 -2.96 11.79
N ARG A 87 -15.84 -2.44 12.09
CA ARG A 87 -15.65 -1.09 12.63
C ARG A 87 -15.30 -0.12 11.51
N ARG A 88 -15.78 1.11 11.67
CA ARG A 88 -15.44 2.20 10.76
C ARG A 88 -13.94 2.37 10.63
N VAL A 89 -13.49 2.62 9.41
CA VAL A 89 -12.09 2.88 9.08
C VAL A 89 -11.94 4.31 8.58
N TYR A 90 -10.94 5.01 9.08
CA TYR A 90 -10.61 6.37 8.65
C TYR A 90 -9.61 6.34 7.49
N GLY A 91 -10.01 6.81 6.32
CA GLY A 91 -9.18 6.83 5.13
C GLY A 91 -7.86 7.58 5.31
N PHE A 92 -7.88 8.71 6.01
CA PHE A 92 -6.68 9.52 6.25
C PHE A 92 -5.70 8.79 7.18
N LEU A 93 -6.08 8.59 8.45
CA LEU A 93 -5.15 8.07 9.46
C LEU A 93 -4.82 6.60 9.28
N GLN A 94 -5.77 5.77 8.84
CA GLN A 94 -5.61 4.31 8.85
C GLN A 94 -5.25 3.74 7.49
N LEU A 95 -5.47 4.45 6.38
CA LEU A 95 -5.24 3.91 5.03
C LEU A 95 -4.43 4.84 4.11
N GLY A 96 -4.06 6.05 4.55
CA GLY A 96 -3.30 7.01 3.75
C GLY A 96 -4.01 7.51 2.49
N ILE A 97 -5.34 7.44 2.42
CA ILE A 97 -6.15 7.89 1.27
C ILE A 97 -6.92 9.17 1.61
N ASP A 98 -6.16 10.20 1.98
CA ASP A 98 -6.65 11.54 2.35
C ASP A 98 -7.36 12.29 1.21
N PHE A 99 -7.22 11.82 -0.04
CA PHE A 99 -7.86 12.36 -1.23
C PHE A 99 -9.10 11.57 -1.73
N PHE A 100 -9.50 10.48 -1.07
CA PHE A 100 -10.57 9.62 -1.59
C PHE A 100 -11.93 10.35 -1.72
N GLY A 101 -12.29 11.22 -0.78
CA GLY A 101 -13.51 12.04 -0.88
C GLY A 101 -13.42 13.18 -1.91
N SER A 102 -12.29 13.36 -2.61
CA SER A 102 -12.10 14.45 -3.57
C SER A 102 -12.98 14.28 -4.80
N LYS A 103 -13.79 15.29 -5.13
CA LYS A 103 -14.56 15.33 -6.40
C LYS A 103 -13.68 15.25 -7.66
N LYS A 104 -12.40 15.61 -7.55
CA LYS A 104 -11.43 15.54 -8.64
C LYS A 104 -10.82 14.15 -8.78
N GLU A 105 -10.49 13.50 -7.67
CA GLU A 105 -9.81 12.19 -7.70
C GLU A 105 -10.81 11.03 -7.76
N TYR A 106 -11.97 11.12 -7.11
CA TYR A 106 -12.96 10.03 -7.02
C TYR A 106 -13.33 9.40 -8.38
N PRO A 107 -13.70 10.20 -9.40
CA PRO A 107 -14.04 9.63 -10.71
C PRO A 107 -12.90 8.83 -11.37
N ARG A 108 -11.64 9.04 -10.95
CA ARG A 108 -10.48 8.35 -11.52
C ARG A 108 -10.35 6.92 -11.00
N PHE A 109 -10.78 6.67 -9.76
CA PHE A 109 -10.67 5.36 -9.11
C PHE A 109 -12.00 4.61 -9.00
N GLU A 110 -13.15 5.28 -9.17
CA GLU A 110 -14.48 4.69 -9.10
C GLU A 110 -14.62 3.42 -9.95
N LYS A 111 -14.03 3.42 -11.16
CA LYS A 111 -14.08 2.28 -12.08
C LYS A 111 -13.42 0.99 -11.57
N TYR A 112 -12.63 1.06 -10.50
CA TYR A 112 -12.00 -0.11 -9.86
C TYR A 112 -12.69 -0.55 -8.58
N LEU A 113 -13.71 0.18 -8.12
CA LEU A 113 -14.52 -0.25 -6.98
C LEU A 113 -15.46 -1.38 -7.41
N PRO A 114 -15.91 -2.23 -6.47
CA PRO A 114 -17.00 -3.18 -6.72
C PRO A 114 -18.23 -2.48 -7.32
N LYS A 115 -18.97 -3.16 -8.18
CA LYS A 115 -20.15 -2.58 -8.85
C LYS A 115 -21.26 -2.19 -7.89
N ASP A 116 -21.30 -2.84 -6.74
CA ASP A 116 -22.21 -2.62 -5.61
C ASP A 116 -21.62 -1.70 -4.54
N TYR A 117 -20.46 -1.07 -4.79
CA TYR A 117 -19.88 -0.08 -3.91
C TYR A 117 -20.70 1.22 -3.95
N ASN A 118 -21.62 1.35 -3.01
CA ASN A 118 -22.58 2.45 -2.96
C ASN A 118 -21.98 3.68 -2.24
N VAL A 119 -21.84 4.78 -2.97
CA VAL A 119 -21.51 6.09 -2.39
C VAL A 119 -22.57 6.46 -1.35
N ASP A 120 -22.15 7.07 -0.23
CA ASP A 120 -22.94 7.40 0.97
C ASP A 120 -23.33 6.23 1.89
N ASP A 121 -23.31 4.99 1.41
CA ASP A 121 -23.47 3.77 2.22
C ASP A 121 -22.11 3.23 2.68
N GLU A 122 -21.15 3.11 1.75
CA GLU A 122 -19.83 2.53 1.97
C GLU A 122 -18.87 3.49 2.69
N TYR A 123 -19.05 4.79 2.47
CA TYR A 123 -18.26 5.82 3.11
C TYR A 123 -19.01 7.14 3.23
N LYS A 124 -18.52 7.98 4.14
CA LYS A 124 -18.90 9.38 4.25
C LYS A 124 -17.66 10.25 4.09
N ILE A 125 -17.78 11.34 3.35
CA ILE A 125 -16.71 12.34 3.29
C ILE A 125 -16.49 12.86 4.72
N SER A 126 -15.23 12.84 5.15
CA SER A 126 -14.83 13.35 6.46
C SER A 126 -13.95 14.55 6.28
N GLU A 127 -14.25 15.62 7.01
CA GLU A 127 -13.35 16.77 7.12
C GLU A 127 -12.11 16.31 7.88
N SER A 128 -10.96 16.39 7.24
CA SER A 128 -9.67 16.05 7.82
C SER A 128 -8.68 17.15 7.49
N PHE A 129 -7.78 17.41 8.43
CA PHE A 129 -6.77 18.44 8.30
C PHE A 129 -5.40 17.78 8.41
N ARG A 130 -4.49 18.16 7.52
CA ARG A 130 -3.09 17.75 7.55
C ARG A 130 -2.24 18.95 7.91
N ASP A 131 -1.34 18.77 8.88
CA ASP A 131 -0.33 19.77 9.18
C ASP A 131 0.69 19.81 8.04
N GLU A 132 0.71 20.92 7.30
CA GLU A 132 1.71 21.22 6.28
C GLU A 132 2.72 22.25 6.79
N ALA A 133 3.88 22.33 6.13
CA ALA A 133 4.95 23.27 6.49
C ALA A 133 4.51 24.76 6.51
N HIS A 134 3.35 25.08 5.92
CA HIS A 134 2.78 26.42 5.82
C HIS A 134 1.37 26.57 6.42
N GLY A 135 0.89 25.60 7.20
CA GLY A 135 -0.42 25.65 7.88
C GLY A 135 -1.22 24.36 7.75
N GLU A 136 -2.46 24.36 8.22
CA GLU A 136 -3.36 23.20 8.06
C GLU A 136 -3.96 23.18 6.64
N GLU A 137 -3.80 22.06 5.93
CA GLU A 137 -4.46 21.81 4.65
C GLU A 137 -5.71 20.95 4.86
N TYR A 138 -6.84 21.39 4.30
CA TYR A 138 -8.05 20.58 4.23
C TYR A 138 -7.86 19.43 3.24
N VAL A 139 -8.04 18.20 3.71
CA VAL A 139 -8.00 17.00 2.89
C VAL A 139 -9.38 16.34 2.84
N PRO A 140 -9.99 16.20 1.65
CA PRO A 140 -11.30 15.58 1.49
C PRO A 140 -11.17 14.05 1.61
N SER A 141 -10.97 13.56 2.83
CA SER A 141 -10.85 12.13 3.09
C SER A 141 -12.23 11.48 3.23
N ALA A 142 -12.25 10.18 3.55
CA ALA A 142 -13.45 9.38 3.73
C ALA A 142 -13.37 8.55 5.01
N THR A 143 -14.49 8.44 5.71
CA THR A 143 -14.70 7.45 6.77
C THR A 143 -15.56 6.32 6.22
N PHE A 144 -15.00 5.12 6.20
CA PHE A 144 -15.63 3.91 5.67
C PHE A 144 -16.51 3.23 6.72
N LYS A 145 -17.57 2.55 6.29
CA LYS A 145 -18.50 1.88 7.19
C LYS A 145 -17.85 0.72 7.97
N ASP A 146 -16.97 -0.02 7.31
CA ASP A 146 -16.24 -1.18 7.84
C ASP A 146 -14.87 -1.35 7.16
N LEU A 147 -14.13 -2.38 7.58
CA LEU A 147 -12.80 -2.67 7.06
C LEU A 147 -12.84 -3.04 5.58
N GLN A 148 -13.84 -3.81 5.14
CA GLN A 148 -13.92 -4.23 3.75
C GLN A 148 -14.06 -3.04 2.81
N SER A 149 -14.99 -2.11 3.11
CA SER A 149 -15.18 -0.91 2.31
C SER A 149 -13.93 -0.03 2.23
N GLY A 150 -13.14 0.01 3.32
CA GLY A 150 -11.87 0.71 3.37
C GLY A 150 -10.78 0.03 2.53
N ILE A 151 -10.68 -1.31 2.59
CA ILE A 151 -9.71 -2.06 1.80
C ILE A 151 -10.04 -2.00 0.30
N GLU A 152 -11.32 -2.05 -0.08
CA GLU A 152 -11.78 -1.83 -1.46
C GLU A 152 -11.37 -0.44 -1.97
N ALA A 153 -11.49 0.59 -1.13
CA ALA A 153 -11.09 1.95 -1.47
C ALA A 153 -9.58 2.09 -1.74
N ILE A 154 -8.72 1.60 -0.84
CA ILE A 154 -7.26 1.66 -1.06
C ILE A 154 -6.83 0.77 -2.24
N ALA A 155 -7.50 -0.36 -2.47
CA ALA A 155 -7.24 -1.22 -3.61
C ALA A 155 -7.56 -0.52 -4.94
N ALA A 156 -8.70 0.17 -5.02
CA ALA A 156 -9.08 0.97 -6.19
C ALA A 156 -8.08 2.10 -6.47
N VAL A 157 -7.64 2.79 -5.42
CA VAL A 157 -6.59 3.82 -5.52
C VAL A 157 -5.28 3.20 -6.01
N LEU A 158 -4.81 2.12 -5.40
CA LEU A 158 -3.55 1.50 -5.78
C LEU A 158 -3.58 0.96 -7.22
N LYS A 159 -4.70 0.37 -7.63
CA LYS A 159 -4.89 -0.11 -9.01
C LYS A 159 -4.87 1.03 -10.02
N HIS A 160 -5.49 2.16 -9.69
CA HIS A 160 -5.40 3.36 -10.51
C HIS A 160 -3.95 3.80 -10.69
N ARG A 161 -3.17 3.86 -9.61
CA ARG A 161 -1.78 4.30 -9.62
C ARG A 161 -0.86 3.33 -10.40
N GLU A 162 -1.15 2.03 -10.34
CA GLU A 162 -0.49 1.02 -11.20
C GLU A 162 -0.77 1.31 -12.69
N GLU A 163 -2.03 1.54 -13.08
CA GLU A 163 -2.36 1.88 -14.48
C GLU A 163 -1.68 3.18 -14.94
N MET A 164 -1.54 4.16 -14.04
CA MET A 164 -0.85 5.42 -14.34
C MET A 164 0.63 5.21 -14.63
N PHE A 165 1.32 4.42 -13.80
CA PHE A 165 2.69 4.03 -14.04
C PHE A 165 2.82 3.26 -15.37
N ILE A 166 1.92 2.30 -15.62
CA ILE A 166 1.90 1.53 -16.86
C ILE A 166 1.77 2.43 -18.08
N ARG A 167 0.88 3.41 -18.02
CA ARG A 167 0.70 4.39 -19.09
C ARG A 167 1.96 5.23 -19.28
N ALA A 168 2.54 5.75 -18.20
CA ALA A 168 3.70 6.61 -18.26
C ALA A 168 4.91 5.92 -18.91
N TYR A 169 5.24 4.69 -18.49
CA TYR A 169 6.42 4.02 -19.06
C TYR A 169 6.22 3.63 -20.54
N LYS A 170 4.98 3.30 -20.93
CA LYS A 170 4.63 3.06 -22.34
C LYS A 170 4.75 4.33 -23.18
N GLU A 171 4.31 5.46 -22.65
CA GLU A 171 4.44 6.77 -23.31
C GLU A 171 5.92 7.17 -23.50
N PHE A 172 6.80 6.81 -22.57
CA PHE A 172 8.24 7.03 -22.70
C PHE A 172 8.97 5.98 -23.56
N GLY A 173 8.26 4.96 -24.06
CA GLY A 173 8.84 3.92 -24.90
C GLY A 173 9.73 2.93 -24.15
N TYR A 174 9.56 2.79 -22.83
CA TYR A 174 10.31 1.83 -22.03
C TYR A 174 9.77 0.40 -22.19
N GLY A 175 10.63 -0.59 -21.93
CA GLY A 175 10.25 -1.99 -21.87
C GLY A 175 9.36 -2.30 -20.66
N ASN A 176 9.09 -3.59 -20.41
CA ASN A 176 8.38 -3.97 -19.20
C ASN A 176 9.32 -3.89 -17.98
N PRO A 177 8.87 -3.28 -16.87
CA PRO A 177 9.62 -3.27 -15.63
C PRO A 177 9.67 -4.68 -15.01
N SER A 178 10.68 -4.92 -14.19
CA SER A 178 10.66 -6.02 -13.22
C SER A 178 9.55 -5.82 -12.19
N GLU A 179 9.27 -6.86 -11.41
CA GLU A 179 8.27 -6.80 -10.36
C GLU A 179 8.62 -5.78 -9.27
N ASP A 180 9.90 -5.65 -8.91
CA ASP A 180 10.37 -4.66 -7.93
C ASP A 180 10.23 -3.24 -8.44
N GLU A 181 10.58 -3.02 -9.70
CA GLU A 181 10.41 -1.73 -10.36
C GLU A 181 8.93 -1.35 -10.45
N SER A 182 8.06 -2.31 -10.76
CA SER A 182 6.61 -2.08 -10.78
C SER A 182 6.06 -1.72 -9.41
N ALA A 183 6.45 -2.44 -8.37
CA ALA A 183 6.05 -2.16 -6.99
C ALA A 183 6.60 -0.82 -6.47
N TYR A 184 7.84 -0.49 -6.79
CA TYR A 184 8.46 0.78 -6.44
C TYR A 184 7.72 1.95 -7.10
N TRP A 185 7.58 1.92 -8.42
CA TRP A 185 7.00 3.05 -9.16
C TRP A 185 5.51 3.19 -8.91
N THR A 186 4.76 2.09 -8.75
CA THR A 186 3.35 2.15 -8.35
C THR A 186 3.17 2.90 -7.02
N TYR A 187 4.01 2.62 -6.03
CA TYR A 187 3.98 3.35 -4.77
C TYR A 187 4.44 4.80 -4.92
N TYR A 188 5.43 5.09 -5.76
CA TYR A 188 5.84 6.46 -6.05
C TYR A 188 4.68 7.26 -6.66
N PHE A 189 3.97 6.70 -7.63
CA PHE A 189 2.77 7.30 -8.22
C PHE A 189 1.65 7.47 -7.20
N TYR A 190 1.51 6.53 -6.25
CA TYR A 190 0.56 6.63 -5.13
C TYR A 190 0.85 7.83 -4.24
N GLN A 191 2.12 8.06 -3.90
CA GLN A 191 2.53 9.20 -3.05
C GLN A 191 2.49 10.53 -3.81
N ASN A 192 3.01 10.58 -5.04
CA ASN A 192 3.03 11.80 -5.85
C ASN A 192 3.13 11.48 -7.35
N GLU A 193 1.98 11.51 -8.04
CA GLU A 193 1.84 11.23 -9.47
C GLU A 193 2.73 12.13 -10.36
N THR A 194 2.79 13.43 -10.06
CA THR A 194 3.50 14.40 -10.91
C THR A 194 5.00 14.22 -10.81
N GLU A 195 5.50 14.12 -9.58
CA GLU A 195 6.93 13.89 -9.34
C GLU A 195 7.36 12.51 -9.87
N ALA A 196 6.55 11.46 -9.66
CA ALA A 196 6.83 10.13 -10.17
C ALA A 196 7.03 10.14 -11.69
N ARG A 197 6.12 10.79 -12.43
CA ARG A 197 6.21 10.89 -13.89
C ARG A 197 7.45 11.67 -14.34
N MET A 198 7.76 12.78 -13.68
CA MET A 198 8.97 13.56 -13.97
C MET A 198 10.24 12.75 -13.74
N ARG A 199 10.36 12.07 -12.60
CA ARG A 199 11.53 11.26 -12.28
C ARG A 199 11.68 10.06 -13.20
N LEU A 200 10.58 9.36 -13.50
CA LEU A 200 10.60 8.24 -14.43
C LEU A 200 11.13 8.68 -15.81
N GLY A 201 10.68 9.83 -16.32
CA GLY A 201 11.19 10.40 -17.57
C GLY A 201 12.66 10.83 -17.50
N ASN A 202 13.06 11.49 -16.40
CA ASN A 202 14.43 11.98 -16.21
C ASN A 202 15.45 10.85 -16.02
N ASN A 203 15.07 9.75 -15.36
CA ASN A 203 15.93 8.59 -15.14
C ASN A 203 16.22 7.83 -16.45
N GLY A 204 15.43 8.04 -17.50
CA GLY A 204 15.59 7.33 -18.77
C GLY A 204 15.31 5.82 -18.65
N GLY A 205 14.62 5.39 -17.60
CA GLY A 205 14.38 3.99 -17.29
C GLY A 205 13.90 3.78 -15.86
N PHE A 206 13.86 2.51 -15.43
CA PHE A 206 13.23 2.12 -14.18
C PHE A 206 14.14 2.07 -12.96
N ASN A 207 15.42 2.44 -13.08
CA ASN A 207 16.42 2.22 -12.03
C ASN A 207 15.97 2.79 -10.67
N ILE A 208 15.58 1.88 -9.76
CA ILE A 208 15.05 2.20 -8.44
C ILE A 208 16.15 2.49 -7.42
N PHE A 209 17.42 2.23 -7.74
CA PHE A 209 18.55 2.47 -6.85
C PHE A 209 19.31 3.76 -7.18
N TYR A 210 18.83 4.50 -8.19
CA TYR A 210 19.43 5.76 -8.61
C TYR A 210 18.76 6.94 -7.89
N SER A 211 19.28 7.28 -6.70
CA SER A 211 18.98 8.52 -5.97
C SER A 211 20.01 8.74 -4.86
N ASP A 212 20.46 9.98 -4.68
CA ASP A 212 21.35 10.38 -3.57
C ASP A 212 20.57 10.85 -2.32
N GLU A 213 19.24 10.65 -2.30
CA GLU A 213 18.39 11.09 -1.20
C GLU A 213 18.56 10.21 0.04
N THR A 214 18.99 10.81 1.14
CA THR A 214 19.27 10.11 2.40
C THR A 214 18.20 10.29 3.48
N SER A 215 17.16 11.10 3.24
CA SER A 215 16.07 11.30 4.20
C SER A 215 15.07 10.14 4.18
N ARG A 216 14.61 9.69 5.35
CA ARG A 216 13.53 8.69 5.43
C ARG A 216 12.17 9.23 4.99
N GLU A 217 12.02 10.55 4.95
CA GLU A 217 10.76 11.18 4.55
C GLU A 217 10.62 11.28 3.03
N THR A 218 11.72 11.18 2.29
CA THR A 218 11.71 11.20 0.83
C THR A 218 10.99 9.98 0.25
N ILE A 219 10.11 10.22 -0.73
CA ILE A 219 9.26 9.21 -1.37
C ILE A 219 10.09 8.04 -1.91
N HIS A 220 11.30 8.32 -2.41
CA HIS A 220 12.25 7.31 -2.86
C HIS A 220 12.58 6.26 -1.78
N ILE A 221 12.99 6.71 -0.59
CA ILE A 221 13.34 5.82 0.52
C ILE A 221 12.12 5.03 0.97
N LYS A 222 10.96 5.68 1.11
CA LYS A 222 9.72 4.99 1.46
C LYS A 222 9.36 3.92 0.42
N ALA A 223 9.49 4.21 -0.87
CA ALA A 223 9.20 3.26 -1.95
C ALA A 223 10.11 2.03 -1.88
N LEU A 224 11.42 2.23 -1.65
CA LEU A 224 12.36 1.12 -1.43
C LEU A 224 12.01 0.33 -0.16
N GLU A 225 11.64 0.99 0.93
CA GLU A 225 11.18 0.34 2.16
C GLU A 225 9.95 -0.53 1.92
N ARG A 226 8.99 -0.06 1.09
CA ARG A 226 7.80 -0.85 0.71
C ARG A 226 8.18 -2.08 -0.11
N VAL A 227 9.08 -1.96 -1.07
CA VAL A 227 9.55 -3.12 -1.87
C VAL A 227 10.25 -4.13 -0.96
N ALA A 228 11.19 -3.68 -0.13
CA ALA A 228 11.93 -4.56 0.77
C ALA A 228 11.00 -5.26 1.78
N SER A 229 10.05 -4.53 2.36
CA SER A 229 9.06 -5.09 3.31
C SER A 229 8.12 -6.07 2.61
N TRP A 230 7.73 -5.81 1.37
CA TRP A 230 6.92 -6.74 0.59
C TRP A 230 7.68 -8.02 0.22
N ARG A 231 8.96 -7.92 -0.18
CA ARG A 231 9.82 -9.09 -0.41
C ARG A 231 10.03 -9.93 0.85
N TYR A 232 9.99 -9.29 2.01
CA TYR A 232 9.96 -10.00 3.28
C TYR A 232 8.68 -10.83 3.42
N LEU A 233 7.48 -10.25 3.18
CA LEU A 233 6.20 -10.97 3.23
C LEU A 233 6.15 -12.15 2.27
N LEU A 234 6.58 -11.94 1.01
CA LEU A 234 6.61 -12.99 -0.01
C LEU A 234 7.50 -14.17 0.39
N TYR A 235 8.64 -13.92 1.04
CA TYR A 235 9.55 -14.98 1.47
C TYR A 235 8.88 -15.96 2.46
N TYR A 236 7.94 -15.47 3.27
CA TYR A 236 7.24 -16.28 4.25
C TYR A 236 5.96 -16.93 3.72
N ASN A 237 5.53 -16.64 2.48
CA ASN A 237 4.33 -17.20 1.84
C ASN A 237 3.07 -17.03 2.72
N ILE A 238 2.92 -15.84 3.30
CA ILE A 238 1.81 -15.55 4.23
C ILE A 238 0.49 -15.35 3.47
N PHE A 239 0.60 -14.74 2.30
CA PHE A 239 -0.50 -14.49 1.37
C PHE A 239 -0.47 -15.50 0.22
N SER A 240 -1.59 -15.65 -0.48
CA SER A 240 -1.65 -16.35 -1.75
C SER A 240 -0.75 -15.66 -2.81
N SER A 241 -0.34 -16.45 -3.81
CA SER A 241 0.64 -16.04 -4.84
C SER A 241 0.04 -15.23 -5.97
#